data_AF-A0A1Q6L5Y8-F1
#
_entry.id   AF-A0A1Q6L5Y8-F1
#
_cell.length_a   1.000
_cell.length_b   1.000
_cell.length_c   1.000
_cell.angle_alpha   90.00
_cell.angle_beta   90.00
_cell.angle_gamma   90.00
#
_symmetry.space_group_name_H-M   'P 1'
#
loop_
_entity.id
_entity.type
_entity.pdbx_description
1 polymer ?
#
loop_
_entity_poly.entity_id
_entity_poly.type
_entity_poly.pdbx_seq_one_letter_code
_entity_poly.pdbx_strand_id
1 'polypeptide(L)'
;MEKDLDIKLYNEYLDGNKEAFELLYNKYKEKIQYFIYNIVKDYQKAEDITQDTFVYVMQNKIKEGYTFKYYIYLVAKSRAYNYINTEKKRTEINETYVLHEFNSIEQDVADIVTKNEKQKEIINAINMLEDRYKNTIYLTQIEKLTYKETAQILGESVQNVRNLIHRGKKELRKILIKKGFDEMNKVSKVIIAILCISILFAGGVYATAKIVESFSGKAKMAPTFTSKISSIDTNKVWCGTFNLVWNDFMNNVIGGKIEFEDGPSELADELNKQTFTAKELNSNSYFKIHGKASFDLKDKIENGIKEKFNEDSKILDKVEWENSEAYVLYSMLKKEFNYLEKFPTLKDNIFGDSEEKVKYFGIEPDTSQNASKNIEILFYNSEEDFAIKLKTKEGEEVYLYRTTGENKSFEENYKEMLKKQAKYPGNRNWNKNDVLNIPFIKINDEINYDELCGRWIKGTDWYIRQAIQTIDFELNNYGGSVKSEALIEALEKEVFETGRKFIYNDDFILYLKEEDKEKPYFALKVDNTDVLVAGENN
;
A
#
# COMPACT_ATOMS: atom_id res chain seq x y z
N MET A 1 11.92 0.23 8.09
CA MET A 1 12.93 -0.09 9.12
C MET A 1 14.22 -0.68 8.57
N GLU A 2 14.23 -1.75 7.75
CA GLU A 2 15.51 -2.36 7.28
C GLU A 2 16.36 -1.47 6.33
N LYS A 3 15.72 -0.63 5.50
CA LYS A 3 16.42 0.26 4.54
C LYS A 3 17.37 1.27 5.20
N ASP A 4 17.03 1.68 6.42
CA ASP A 4 17.72 2.75 7.13
C ASP A 4 18.89 2.22 7.98
N LEU A 5 18.79 0.97 8.43
CA LEU A 5 19.83 0.33 9.24
C LEU A 5 21.09 0.00 8.41
N ASP A 6 20.94 -0.53 7.20
CA ASP A 6 22.09 -0.93 6.39
C ASP A 6 22.88 0.29 5.87
N ILE A 7 22.20 1.41 5.58
CA ILE A 7 22.88 2.64 5.18
C ILE A 7 23.54 3.32 6.38
N LYS A 8 22.92 3.25 7.57
CA LYS A 8 23.51 3.72 8.82
C LYS A 8 24.81 2.97 9.14
N LEU A 9 24.80 1.63 9.10
CA LEU A 9 26.01 0.81 9.30
C LEU A 9 27.12 1.15 8.29
N TYR A 10 26.75 1.46 7.05
CA TYR A 10 27.73 1.85 6.04
C TYR A 10 28.32 3.24 6.32
N ASN A 11 27.52 4.20 6.79
CA ASN A 11 28.02 5.52 7.18
C ASN A 11 28.92 5.44 8.42
N GLU A 12 28.53 4.65 9.43
CA GLU A 12 29.39 4.37 10.59
C GLU A 12 30.74 3.77 10.19
N TYR A 13 30.77 2.90 9.18
CA TYR A 13 32.02 2.40 8.60
C TYR A 13 32.85 3.52 7.96
N LEU A 14 32.23 4.41 7.18
CA LEU A 14 32.92 5.56 6.58
C LEU A 14 33.49 6.51 7.63
N ASP A 15 32.86 6.60 8.79
CA ASP A 15 33.29 7.41 9.94
C ASP A 15 34.37 6.71 10.80
N GLY A 16 34.79 5.49 10.42
CA GLY A 16 35.93 4.78 11.00
C GLY A 16 35.57 3.53 11.82
N ASN A 17 34.28 3.21 11.99
CA ASN A 17 33.86 2.00 12.70
C ASN A 17 33.98 0.75 11.82
N LYS A 18 35.11 0.03 11.92
CA LYS A 18 35.36 -1.18 11.13
C LYS A 18 34.37 -2.31 11.39
N GLU A 19 33.83 -2.41 12.60
CA GLU A 19 32.90 -3.47 13.01
C GLU A 19 31.53 -3.33 12.31
N ALA A 20 31.13 -2.10 11.98
CA ALA A 20 29.88 -1.84 11.25
C ALA A 20 29.89 -2.47 9.84
N PHE A 21 31.05 -2.52 9.18
CA PHE A 21 31.18 -3.18 7.89
C PHE A 21 31.18 -4.71 8.00
N GLU A 22 31.69 -5.27 9.10
CA GLU A 22 31.67 -6.71 9.33
C GLU A 22 30.22 -7.24 9.44
N LEU A 23 29.32 -6.47 10.06
CA LEU A 23 27.89 -6.79 10.08
C LEU A 23 27.27 -6.81 8.69
N LEU A 24 27.62 -5.84 7.83
CA LEU A 24 27.18 -5.81 6.43
C LEU A 24 27.77 -6.98 5.63
N TYR A 25 29.04 -7.30 5.84
CA TYR A 25 29.71 -8.44 5.20
C TYR A 25 28.99 -9.75 5.54
N ASN A 26 28.78 -10.03 6.82
CA ASN A 26 28.11 -11.24 7.28
C ASN A 26 26.66 -11.35 6.78
N LYS A 27 25.95 -10.22 6.66
CA LYS A 27 24.58 -10.18 6.13
C LYS A 27 24.49 -10.46 4.63
N TYR A 28 25.47 -10.00 3.85
CA TYR A 28 25.38 -9.97 2.38
C TYR A 28 26.28 -10.99 1.67
N LYS A 29 27.34 -11.52 2.30
CA LYS A 29 28.35 -12.38 1.66
C LYS A 29 27.73 -13.50 0.83
N GLU A 30 26.95 -14.37 1.47
CA GLU A 30 26.39 -15.57 0.84
C GLU A 30 25.40 -15.21 -0.28
N LYS A 31 24.63 -14.15 -0.08
CA LYS A 31 23.63 -13.68 -1.05
C LYS A 31 24.27 -13.09 -2.31
N ILE A 32 25.35 -12.34 -2.13
CA ILE A 32 26.12 -11.76 -3.23
C ILE A 32 26.88 -12.86 -3.97
N GLN A 33 27.47 -13.82 -3.25
CA GLN A 33 28.12 -14.98 -3.86
C GLN A 33 27.15 -15.83 -4.67
N TYR A 34 25.96 -16.11 -4.15
CA TYR A 34 24.92 -16.85 -4.88
C TYR A 34 24.46 -16.08 -6.14
N PHE A 35 24.27 -14.77 -6.04
CA PHE A 35 23.91 -13.94 -7.19
C PHE A 35 24.99 -13.93 -8.27
N ILE A 36 26.26 -13.77 -7.90
CA ILE A 36 27.39 -13.81 -8.83
C ILE A 36 27.51 -15.21 -9.45
N TYR A 37 27.39 -16.27 -8.64
CA TYR A 37 27.40 -17.65 -9.11
C TYR A 37 26.34 -17.89 -10.19
N ASN A 38 25.13 -17.37 -10.01
CA ASN A 38 24.08 -17.48 -11.02
C ASN A 38 24.41 -16.80 -12.36
N ILE A 39 25.39 -15.89 -12.37
CA ILE A 39 25.86 -15.20 -13.58
C ILE A 39 27.07 -15.94 -14.18
N VAL A 40 28.08 -16.28 -13.37
CA VAL A 40 29.37 -16.80 -13.86
C VAL A 40 29.44 -18.32 -13.94
N LYS A 41 28.56 -19.04 -13.21
CA LYS A 41 28.47 -20.51 -13.17
C LYS A 41 29.75 -21.22 -12.74
N ASP A 42 30.61 -20.54 -11.98
CA ASP A 42 31.86 -21.05 -11.42
C ASP A 42 31.93 -20.60 -9.96
N TYR A 43 32.02 -21.57 -9.04
CA TYR A 43 31.97 -21.30 -7.60
C TYR A 43 33.22 -20.57 -7.11
N GLN A 44 34.41 -21.01 -7.53
CA GLN A 44 35.67 -20.42 -7.09
C GLN A 44 35.77 -18.98 -7.60
N LYS A 45 35.33 -18.74 -8.83
CA LYS A 45 35.26 -17.39 -9.39
C LYS A 45 34.18 -16.54 -8.76
N ALA A 46 33.04 -17.12 -8.42
CA ALA A 46 32.00 -16.39 -7.69
C ALA A 46 32.50 -15.93 -6.31
N GLU A 47 33.29 -16.75 -5.62
CA GLU A 47 33.92 -16.38 -4.35
C GLU A 47 34.92 -15.23 -4.53
N ASP A 48 35.85 -15.35 -5.48
CA ASP A 48 36.84 -14.30 -5.79
C ASP A 48 36.15 -12.96 -6.12
N ILE A 49 35.15 -12.99 -7.02
CA ILE A 49 34.40 -11.79 -7.44
C ILE A 49 33.57 -11.21 -6.29
N THR A 50 33.11 -12.04 -5.36
CA THR A 50 32.42 -11.57 -4.15
C THR A 50 33.38 -10.77 -3.27
N GLN A 51 34.59 -11.28 -3.04
CA GLN A 51 35.61 -10.55 -2.28
C GLN A 51 35.93 -9.21 -2.94
N ASP A 52 36.18 -9.21 -4.25
CA ASP A 52 36.41 -7.99 -5.05
C ASP A 52 35.25 -6.99 -4.97
N THR A 53 34.02 -7.49 -4.92
CA THR A 53 32.80 -6.67 -4.76
C THR A 53 32.80 -5.95 -3.42
N PHE A 54 33.07 -6.65 -2.32
CA PHE A 54 33.14 -6.03 -1.00
C PHE A 54 34.31 -5.05 -0.88
N VAL A 55 35.50 -5.40 -1.39
CA VAL A 55 36.65 -4.49 -1.42
C VAL A 55 36.31 -3.20 -2.18
N TYR A 56 35.60 -3.31 -3.30
CA TYR A 56 35.17 -2.13 -4.05
C TYR A 56 34.18 -1.27 -3.26
N VAL A 57 33.19 -1.89 -2.60
CA VAL A 57 32.20 -1.19 -1.77
C VAL A 57 32.87 -0.48 -0.58
N MET A 58 33.91 -1.09 0.01
CA MET A 58 34.72 -0.48 1.09
C MET A 58 35.45 0.78 0.61
N GLN A 59 35.94 0.78 -0.63
CA GLN A 59 36.77 1.86 -1.16
C GLN A 59 35.97 3.01 -1.81
N ASN A 60 34.67 2.83 -2.06
CA ASN A 60 33.89 3.76 -2.86
C ASN A 60 32.56 4.11 -2.19
N LYS A 61 32.32 5.41 -1.96
CA LYS A 61 31.09 5.93 -1.37
C LYS A 61 29.86 5.63 -2.23
N ILE A 62 28.77 5.27 -1.57
CA ILE A 62 27.45 5.10 -2.18
C ILE A 62 26.93 6.43 -2.72
N LYS A 63 26.30 6.40 -3.90
CA LYS A 63 25.64 7.57 -4.49
C LYS A 63 24.40 7.95 -3.68
N GLU A 64 24.14 9.24 -3.55
CA GLU A 64 22.94 9.74 -2.88
C GLU A 64 21.65 9.13 -3.48
N GLY A 65 20.72 8.78 -2.58
CA GLY A 65 19.45 8.12 -2.94
C GLY A 65 19.55 6.62 -3.20
N TYR A 66 20.73 6.00 -3.14
CA TYR A 66 20.88 4.55 -3.28
C TYR A 66 20.84 3.86 -1.91
N THR A 67 20.16 2.73 -1.83
CA THR A 67 20.25 1.87 -0.64
C THR A 67 21.52 1.03 -0.69
N PHE A 68 22.05 0.64 0.47
CA PHE A 68 23.24 -0.23 0.54
C PHE A 68 23.01 -1.53 -0.26
N LYS A 69 21.86 -2.18 -0.04
CA LYS A 69 21.44 -3.39 -0.77
C LYS A 69 21.49 -3.17 -2.27
N TYR A 70 20.83 -2.12 -2.78
CA TYR A 70 20.84 -1.85 -4.21
C TYR A 70 22.25 -1.61 -4.77
N TYR A 71 23.05 -0.83 -4.05
CA TYR A 71 24.42 -0.52 -4.45
C TYR A 71 25.30 -1.76 -4.55
N ILE A 72 25.29 -2.64 -3.54
CA ILE A 72 26.15 -3.83 -3.55
C ILE A 72 25.79 -4.80 -4.68
N TYR A 73 24.49 -4.96 -5.01
CA TYR A 73 24.07 -5.79 -6.15
C TYR A 73 24.46 -5.17 -7.52
N LEU A 74 24.49 -3.85 -7.63
CA LEU A 74 25.00 -3.18 -8.84
C LEU A 74 26.50 -3.44 -9.04
N VAL A 75 27.29 -3.30 -7.96
CA VAL A 75 28.73 -3.57 -8.00
C VAL A 75 28.97 -5.03 -8.34
N ALA A 76 28.28 -5.96 -7.67
CA ALA A 76 28.37 -7.40 -7.90
C ALA A 76 28.13 -7.74 -9.38
N LYS A 77 27.07 -7.18 -9.97
CA LYS A 77 26.77 -7.36 -11.40
C LYS A 77 27.88 -6.81 -12.27
N SER A 78 28.33 -5.57 -12.04
CA SER A 78 29.40 -4.98 -12.84
C SER A 78 30.66 -5.84 -12.82
N ARG A 79 31.04 -6.35 -11.65
CA ARG A 79 32.23 -7.19 -11.47
C ARG A 79 32.07 -8.56 -12.15
N ALA A 80 30.91 -9.20 -12.01
CA ALA A 80 30.60 -10.47 -12.68
C ALA A 80 30.62 -10.35 -14.21
N TYR A 81 30.04 -9.29 -14.78
CA TYR A 81 30.06 -9.08 -16.23
C TYR A 81 31.44 -8.67 -16.76
N ASN A 82 32.22 -7.91 -15.98
CA ASN A 82 33.61 -7.62 -16.33
C ASN A 82 34.44 -8.90 -16.41
N TYR A 83 34.25 -9.82 -15.47
CA TYR A 83 34.86 -11.15 -15.51
C TYR A 83 34.46 -11.92 -16.77
N ILE A 84 33.15 -12.07 -17.05
CA ILE A 84 32.65 -12.76 -18.25
C ILE A 84 33.21 -12.15 -19.54
N ASN A 85 33.26 -10.82 -19.65
CA ASN A 85 33.76 -10.14 -20.84
C ASN A 85 35.28 -10.28 -21.00
N THR A 86 36.02 -10.40 -19.89
CA THR A 86 37.47 -10.60 -19.90
C THR A 86 37.82 -12.05 -20.23
N GLU A 87 37.07 -12.99 -19.68
CA GLU A 87 37.21 -14.42 -19.98
C GLU A 87 36.77 -14.73 -21.41
N LYS A 88 35.67 -14.15 -21.92
CA LYS A 88 35.29 -14.30 -23.35
C LYS A 88 36.42 -13.87 -24.30
N LYS A 89 37.10 -12.76 -24.00
CA LYS A 89 38.29 -12.30 -24.75
C LYS A 89 39.50 -13.22 -24.59
N ARG A 90 39.60 -13.99 -23.50
CA ARG A 90 40.66 -14.98 -23.26
C ARG A 90 40.34 -16.34 -23.88
N THR A 91 39.08 -16.76 -23.91
CA THR A 91 38.61 -17.99 -24.57
C THR A 91 38.50 -17.84 -26.08
N GLU A 92 38.29 -16.64 -26.63
CA GLU A 92 38.47 -16.36 -28.07
C GLU A 92 39.94 -16.54 -28.51
N ILE A 93 40.89 -16.65 -27.56
CA ILE A 93 42.32 -16.91 -27.80
C ILE A 93 42.71 -18.37 -27.48
N ASN A 94 41.86 -19.16 -26.80
CA ASN A 94 42.14 -20.56 -26.47
C ASN A 94 40.83 -21.37 -26.42
N GLU A 95 40.49 -22.04 -27.52
CA GLU A 95 39.56 -23.16 -27.49
C GLU A 95 40.30 -24.43 -27.06
N THR A 96 39.87 -25.07 -25.98
CA THR A 96 39.84 -26.54 -25.80
C THR A 96 39.13 -26.88 -24.47
N TYR A 97 38.01 -27.63 -24.57
CA TYR A 97 37.35 -28.57 -23.65
C TYR A 97 37.49 -28.41 -22.11
N VAL A 98 36.36 -28.53 -21.37
CA VAL A 98 35.81 -29.79 -20.82
C VAL A 98 34.39 -29.55 -20.24
N LEU A 99 33.48 -30.49 -20.54
CA LEU A 99 32.18 -30.68 -19.87
C LEU A 99 32.38 -31.62 -18.67
N HIS A 100 31.97 -31.24 -17.45
CA HIS A 100 31.15 -32.03 -16.51
C HIS A 100 31.09 -31.47 -15.07
N GLU A 101 30.03 -31.88 -14.37
CA GLU A 101 29.69 -31.72 -12.94
C GLU A 101 29.13 -30.37 -12.47
N PHE A 102 27.87 -30.09 -12.83
CA PHE A 102 27.12 -28.92 -12.33
C PHE A 102 26.12 -29.23 -11.20
N ASN A 103 25.72 -30.49 -11.00
CA ASN A 103 24.56 -30.79 -10.13
C ASN A 103 24.89 -30.87 -8.63
N SER A 104 26.10 -31.28 -8.23
CA SER A 104 26.49 -31.35 -6.80
C SER A 104 26.83 -29.96 -6.25
N ILE A 105 27.49 -29.13 -7.05
CA ILE A 105 27.93 -27.79 -6.66
C ILE A 105 26.74 -26.81 -6.53
N GLU A 106 25.71 -26.90 -7.38
CA GLU A 106 24.48 -26.09 -7.23
C GLU A 106 23.76 -26.36 -5.90
N GLN A 107 23.88 -27.58 -5.36
CA GLN A 107 23.22 -28.02 -4.14
C GLN A 107 23.95 -27.49 -2.89
N ASP A 108 25.29 -27.53 -2.87
CA ASP A 108 26.09 -27.00 -1.75
C ASP A 108 25.98 -25.47 -1.60
N VAL A 109 25.85 -24.72 -2.70
CA VAL A 109 25.73 -23.25 -2.65
C VAL A 109 24.33 -22.80 -2.22
N ALA A 110 23.28 -23.53 -2.62
CA ALA A 110 21.91 -23.30 -2.15
C ALA A 110 21.77 -23.59 -0.65
N ASP A 111 22.56 -24.55 -0.14
CA ASP A 111 22.57 -24.96 1.25
C ASP A 111 23.27 -23.93 2.17
N ILE A 112 24.31 -23.26 1.68
CA ILE A 112 25.01 -22.21 2.43
C ILE A 112 24.09 -21.00 2.69
N VAL A 113 23.25 -20.60 1.72
CA VAL A 113 22.31 -19.46 1.85
C VAL A 113 21.16 -19.75 2.85
N THR A 114 21.01 -21.00 3.32
CA THR A 114 19.75 -21.47 3.88
C THR A 114 19.89 -22.25 5.19
N LYS A 115 19.73 -21.59 6.34
CA LYS A 115 19.59 -22.27 7.66
C LYS A 115 18.22 -22.93 7.91
N ASN A 116 17.29 -22.86 6.95
CA ASN A 116 15.87 -23.19 7.15
C ASN A 116 15.37 -24.12 6.04
N GLU A 117 15.03 -25.38 6.37
CA GLU A 117 14.60 -26.41 5.40
C GLU A 117 13.48 -25.93 4.44
N LYS A 118 12.63 -25.01 4.91
CA LYS A 118 11.53 -24.39 4.17
C LYS A 118 11.96 -23.47 3.01
N GLN A 119 13.13 -22.82 3.11
CA GLN A 119 13.68 -21.96 2.06
C GLN A 119 14.43 -22.75 0.98
N LYS A 120 14.95 -23.93 1.34
CA LYS A 120 15.76 -24.80 0.47
C LYS A 120 14.95 -25.35 -0.71
N GLU A 121 13.70 -25.77 -0.47
CA GLU A 121 12.80 -26.24 -1.54
C GLU A 121 12.47 -25.15 -2.56
N ILE A 122 12.32 -23.90 -2.11
CA ILE A 122 12.00 -22.76 -2.96
C ILE A 122 13.21 -22.37 -3.82
N ILE A 123 14.40 -22.29 -3.23
CA ILE A 123 15.64 -22.01 -3.94
C ILE A 123 15.91 -23.10 -4.97
N ASN A 124 15.68 -24.38 -4.63
CA ASN A 124 15.80 -25.49 -5.57
C ASN A 124 14.84 -25.34 -6.77
N ALA A 125 13.60 -24.91 -6.54
CA ALA A 125 12.65 -24.67 -7.63
C ALA A 125 13.05 -23.46 -8.49
N ILE A 126 13.62 -22.41 -7.89
CA ILE A 126 14.17 -21.24 -8.59
C ILE A 126 15.40 -21.64 -9.43
N ASN A 127 16.26 -22.52 -8.91
CA ASN A 127 17.43 -23.02 -9.62
C ASN A 127 17.07 -23.80 -10.90
N MET A 128 15.86 -24.34 -11.01
CA MET A 128 15.37 -25.01 -12.22
C MET A 128 14.86 -24.05 -13.30
N LEU A 129 14.81 -22.73 -13.03
CA LEU A 129 14.45 -21.72 -14.02
C LEU A 129 15.63 -21.38 -14.94
N GLU A 130 15.31 -20.98 -16.17
CA GLU A 130 16.29 -20.33 -17.07
C GLU A 130 16.90 -19.10 -16.38
N ASP A 131 18.20 -18.86 -16.59
CA ASP A 131 18.99 -17.87 -15.83
C ASP A 131 18.38 -16.46 -15.81
N ARG A 132 17.76 -16.03 -16.91
CA ARG A 132 17.08 -14.73 -16.98
C ARG A 132 15.90 -14.65 -16.02
N TYR A 133 15.13 -15.73 -15.87
CA TYR A 133 14.03 -15.81 -14.92
C TYR A 133 14.55 -16.04 -13.49
N LYS A 134 15.55 -16.91 -13.32
CA LYS A 134 16.20 -17.22 -12.03
C LYS A 134 16.68 -15.95 -11.34
N ASN A 135 17.54 -15.17 -12.01
CA ASN A 135 18.10 -13.93 -11.46
C ASN A 135 17.02 -12.88 -11.19
N THR A 136 16.04 -12.75 -12.09
CA THR A 136 14.94 -11.81 -11.93
C THR A 136 14.01 -12.15 -10.76
N ILE A 137 13.69 -13.44 -10.59
CA ILE A 137 12.88 -13.94 -9.46
C ILE A 137 13.65 -13.81 -8.16
N TYR A 138 14.94 -14.17 -8.14
CA TYR A 138 15.79 -14.07 -6.95
C TYR A 138 15.88 -12.62 -6.43
N LEU A 139 16.28 -11.67 -7.28
CA LEU A 139 16.43 -10.26 -6.88
C LEU A 139 15.12 -9.65 -6.37
N THR A 140 13.98 -10.01 -6.97
CA THR A 140 12.69 -9.37 -6.64
C THR A 140 11.91 -10.09 -5.54
N GLN A 141 11.89 -11.42 -5.53
CA GLN A 141 11.06 -12.20 -4.61
C GLN A 141 11.82 -12.60 -3.35
N ILE A 142 13.14 -12.85 -3.45
CA ILE A 142 14.00 -13.21 -2.32
C ILE A 142 14.63 -11.96 -1.71
N GLU A 143 15.34 -11.17 -2.51
CA GLU A 143 16.06 -9.98 -2.00
C GLU A 143 15.20 -8.73 -1.84
N LYS A 144 13.96 -8.77 -2.36
CA LYS A 144 12.95 -7.70 -2.30
C LYS A 144 13.42 -6.38 -2.93
N LEU A 145 14.29 -6.45 -3.94
CA LEU A 145 14.68 -5.28 -4.73
C LEU A 145 13.54 -4.80 -5.61
N THR A 146 13.43 -3.49 -5.78
CA THR A 146 12.41 -2.90 -6.67
C THR A 146 12.67 -3.29 -8.12
N TYR A 147 11.66 -3.18 -8.97
CA TYR A 147 11.82 -3.50 -10.39
C TYR A 147 12.77 -2.52 -11.09
N LYS A 148 12.82 -1.26 -10.65
CA LYS A 148 13.76 -0.24 -11.16
C LYS A 148 15.20 -0.61 -10.81
N GLU A 149 15.44 -0.96 -9.55
CA GLU A 149 16.76 -1.42 -9.09
C GLU A 149 17.15 -2.71 -9.82
N THR A 150 16.23 -3.67 -9.92
CA THR A 150 16.45 -4.94 -10.63
C THR A 150 16.74 -4.72 -12.12
N ALA A 151 16.05 -3.77 -12.77
CA ALA A 151 16.30 -3.43 -14.17
C ALA A 151 17.68 -2.84 -14.39
N GLN A 152 18.10 -1.94 -13.50
CA GLN A 152 19.44 -1.37 -13.52
C GLN A 152 20.50 -2.44 -13.23
N ILE A 153 20.26 -3.30 -12.23
CA ILE A 153 21.11 -4.45 -11.91
C ILE A 153 21.18 -5.41 -13.09
N LEU A 154 20.10 -5.77 -13.76
CA LEU A 154 20.17 -6.74 -14.88
C LEU A 154 20.58 -6.09 -16.20
N GLY A 155 20.57 -4.75 -16.32
CA GLY A 155 20.82 -4.05 -17.59
C GLY A 155 19.66 -4.22 -18.57
N GLU A 156 18.46 -4.38 -18.03
CA GLU A 156 17.23 -4.64 -18.77
C GLU A 156 16.29 -3.45 -18.64
N SER A 157 15.32 -3.32 -19.55
CA SER A 157 14.25 -2.33 -19.33
C SER A 157 13.38 -2.77 -18.15
N VAL A 158 12.85 -1.82 -17.38
CA VAL A 158 11.93 -2.14 -16.27
C VAL A 158 10.71 -2.94 -16.78
N GLN A 159 10.28 -2.67 -18.02
CA GLN A 159 9.24 -3.43 -18.70
C GLN A 159 9.66 -4.87 -18.97
N ASN A 160 10.89 -5.10 -19.43
CA ASN A 160 11.40 -6.45 -19.65
C ASN A 160 11.55 -7.21 -18.33
N VAL A 161 12.03 -6.58 -17.25
CA VAL A 161 12.06 -7.18 -15.91
C VAL A 161 10.68 -7.68 -15.49
N ARG A 162 9.62 -6.89 -15.69
CA ARG A 162 8.25 -7.34 -15.35
C ARG A 162 7.78 -8.52 -16.17
N ASN A 163 8.10 -8.51 -17.47
CA ASN A 163 7.80 -9.64 -18.36
C ASN A 163 8.56 -10.90 -17.91
N LEU A 164 9.84 -10.77 -17.54
CA LEU A 164 10.67 -11.85 -17.02
C LEU A 164 10.15 -12.38 -15.67
N ILE A 165 9.69 -11.50 -14.76
CA ILE A 165 9.03 -11.93 -13.51
C ILE A 165 7.76 -12.71 -13.81
N HIS A 166 6.90 -12.20 -14.70
CA HIS A 166 5.63 -12.84 -15.03
C HIS A 166 5.84 -14.23 -15.62
N ARG A 167 6.73 -14.33 -16.62
CA ARG A 167 7.10 -15.61 -17.26
C ARG A 167 7.79 -16.54 -16.26
N GLY A 168 8.72 -16.02 -15.47
CA GLY A 168 9.42 -16.76 -14.43
C GLY A 168 8.47 -17.35 -13.38
N LYS A 169 7.48 -16.58 -12.91
CA LYS A 169 6.44 -17.07 -11.98
C LYS A 169 5.57 -18.15 -12.62
N LYS A 170 5.24 -18.02 -13.90
CA LYS A 170 4.48 -19.03 -14.64
C LYS A 170 5.26 -20.34 -14.80
N GLU A 171 6.54 -20.27 -15.14
CA GLU A 171 7.41 -21.45 -15.25
C GLU A 171 7.69 -22.07 -13.87
N LEU A 172 7.93 -21.24 -12.84
CA LEU A 172 8.10 -21.72 -11.47
C LEU A 172 6.85 -22.47 -10.98
N ARG A 173 5.66 -21.96 -11.29
CA ARG A 173 4.40 -22.65 -11.01
C ARG A 173 4.31 -24.01 -11.72
N LYS A 174 4.73 -24.11 -12.98
CA LYS A 174 4.74 -25.40 -13.70
C LYS A 174 5.71 -26.39 -13.04
N ILE A 175 6.90 -25.94 -12.65
CA ILE A 175 7.90 -26.75 -11.96
C ILE A 175 7.35 -27.26 -10.61
N LEU A 176 6.70 -26.39 -9.85
CA LEU A 176 6.09 -26.73 -8.56
C LEU A 176 4.89 -27.68 -8.69
N ILE A 177 4.02 -27.48 -9.69
CA ILE A 177 2.86 -28.36 -9.94
C ILE A 177 3.30 -29.74 -10.41
N LYS A 178 4.33 -29.81 -11.27
CA LYS A 178 4.86 -31.07 -11.81
C LYS A 178 5.48 -31.96 -10.71
N LYS A 179 5.88 -31.38 -9.58
CA LYS A 179 6.41 -32.11 -8.41
C LYS A 179 5.33 -32.68 -7.45
N GLY A 180 4.04 -32.50 -7.75
CA GLY A 180 2.93 -33.12 -7.00
C GLY A 180 2.41 -32.25 -5.85
N PHE A 181 1.16 -31.80 -5.97
CA PHE A 181 0.52 -30.83 -5.06
C PHE A 181 0.14 -31.41 -3.69
N ASP A 182 -0.07 -32.73 -3.63
CA ASP A 182 -0.60 -33.40 -2.44
C ASP A 182 0.46 -33.76 -1.39
N GLU A 183 1.73 -33.91 -1.80
CA GLU A 183 2.85 -34.14 -0.87
C GLU A 183 3.44 -32.84 -0.28
N MET A 184 2.92 -31.68 -0.68
CA MET A 184 3.46 -30.38 -0.28
C MET A 184 3.08 -29.99 1.15
N ASN A 185 4.06 -29.50 1.93
CA ASN A 185 3.82 -28.95 3.27
C ASN A 185 2.89 -27.70 3.22
N LYS A 186 2.26 -27.38 4.37
CA LYS A 186 1.26 -26.29 4.50
C LYS A 186 1.76 -24.93 3.99
N VAL A 187 3.06 -24.64 4.11
CA VAL A 187 3.66 -23.37 3.69
C VAL A 187 3.75 -23.28 2.16
N SER A 188 4.11 -24.37 1.49
CA SER A 188 4.14 -24.42 0.02
C SER A 188 2.74 -24.33 -0.59
N LYS A 189 1.70 -24.82 0.13
CA LYS A 189 0.29 -24.60 -0.22
C LYS A 189 -0.13 -23.14 -0.03
N VAL A 190 0.33 -22.47 1.03
CA VAL A 190 0.10 -21.02 1.27
C VAL A 190 0.83 -20.15 0.23
N ILE A 191 2.06 -20.49 -0.16
CA ILE A 191 2.79 -19.76 -1.21
C ILE A 191 2.16 -19.99 -2.58
N ILE A 192 1.66 -21.19 -2.88
CA ILE A 192 0.86 -21.42 -4.08
C ILE A 192 -0.47 -20.67 -4.01
N ALA A 193 -1.12 -20.59 -2.86
CA ALA A 193 -2.31 -19.75 -2.68
C ALA A 193 -1.97 -18.27 -2.93
N ILE A 194 -0.84 -17.76 -2.43
CA ILE A 194 -0.34 -16.40 -2.71
C ILE A 194 0.07 -16.22 -4.18
N LEU A 195 0.60 -17.26 -4.84
CA LEU A 195 0.89 -17.27 -6.28
C LEU A 195 -0.39 -17.33 -7.12
N CYS A 196 -1.43 -18.03 -6.66
CA CYS A 196 -2.75 -18.10 -7.28
C CYS A 196 -3.52 -16.80 -7.10
N ILE A 197 -3.45 -16.19 -5.91
CA ILE A 197 -3.95 -14.84 -5.63
C ILE A 197 -3.20 -13.85 -6.52
N SER A 198 -1.87 -13.88 -6.52
CA SER A 198 -1.08 -12.99 -7.39
C SER A 198 -1.22 -13.28 -8.88
N ILE A 199 -1.75 -14.43 -9.32
CA ILE A 199 -2.08 -14.75 -10.73
C ILE A 199 -3.53 -14.38 -11.11
N LEU A 200 -4.50 -14.52 -10.20
CA LEU A 200 -5.81 -13.84 -10.32
C LEU A 200 -5.61 -12.33 -10.45
N PHE A 201 -4.54 -11.86 -9.83
CA PHE A 201 -4.06 -10.50 -9.93
C PHE A 201 -2.92 -10.30 -10.96
N ALA A 202 -2.35 -11.27 -11.70
CA ALA A 202 -1.08 -11.02 -12.45
C ALA A 202 -1.23 -10.39 -13.84
N GLY A 203 -2.44 -10.40 -14.43
CA GLY A 203 -2.76 -9.49 -15.54
C GLY A 203 -3.17 -8.10 -15.03
N GLY A 204 -3.65 -8.04 -13.78
CA GLY A 204 -4.21 -6.85 -13.15
C GLY A 204 -3.25 -6.07 -12.26
N VAL A 205 -2.19 -6.65 -11.67
CA VAL A 205 -1.39 -6.08 -10.57
C VAL A 205 -0.22 -5.27 -11.02
N TYR A 206 0.32 -5.51 -12.20
CA TYR A 206 1.31 -4.59 -12.73
C TYR A 206 0.69 -3.28 -13.23
N ALA A 207 -0.56 -3.33 -13.73
CA ALA A 207 -1.36 -2.13 -13.98
C ALA A 207 -1.91 -1.55 -12.66
N THR A 208 -2.42 -2.38 -11.76
CA THR A 208 -3.05 -1.91 -10.51
C THR A 208 -2.06 -1.44 -9.46
N ALA A 209 -0.80 -1.86 -9.41
CA ALA A 209 0.18 -1.28 -8.48
C ALA A 209 0.63 0.13 -8.89
N LYS A 210 0.82 0.38 -10.20
CA LYS A 210 1.10 1.75 -10.71
C LYS A 210 -0.12 2.66 -10.59
N ILE A 211 -1.32 2.07 -10.68
CA ILE A 211 -2.60 2.72 -10.42
C ILE A 211 -2.74 3.01 -8.91
N VAL A 212 -2.50 2.05 -8.01
CA VAL A 212 -2.68 2.20 -6.56
C VAL A 212 -1.72 3.24 -5.95
N GLU A 213 -0.45 3.30 -6.39
CA GLU A 213 0.45 4.42 -6.04
C GLU A 213 0.02 5.75 -6.68
N SER A 214 -0.71 5.72 -7.80
CA SER A 214 -1.29 6.91 -8.42
C SER A 214 -2.67 7.29 -7.87
N PHE A 215 -3.23 6.57 -6.89
CA PHE A 215 -4.57 6.82 -6.33
C PHE A 215 -4.59 7.01 -4.81
N SER A 216 -3.47 6.83 -4.10
CA SER A 216 -3.34 7.22 -2.68
C SER A 216 -3.16 8.74 -2.55
N GLY A 217 -4.01 9.39 -1.74
CA GLY A 217 -3.96 10.84 -1.49
C GLY A 217 -4.58 11.71 -2.58
N LYS A 218 -5.34 11.13 -3.53
CA LYS A 218 -6.04 11.88 -4.60
C LYS A 218 -7.50 12.22 -4.28
N ALA A 219 -8.08 11.64 -3.21
CA ALA A 219 -9.42 11.95 -2.77
C ALA A 219 -9.45 12.30 -1.28
N LYS A 220 -9.99 13.47 -0.93
CA LYS A 220 -10.18 13.86 0.46
C LYS A 220 -11.38 13.12 1.03
N MET A 221 -11.17 12.36 2.09
CA MET A 221 -12.27 11.76 2.84
C MET A 221 -13.10 12.87 3.48
N ALA A 222 -14.40 12.88 3.17
CA ALA A 222 -15.38 13.73 3.79
C ALA A 222 -15.89 13.01 5.04
N PRO A 223 -15.90 13.68 6.20
CA PRO A 223 -16.26 13.04 7.46
C PRO A 223 -17.74 12.64 7.54
N THR A 224 -18.62 13.33 6.83
CA THR A 224 -20.07 13.14 6.92
C THR A 224 -20.75 13.26 5.56
N PHE A 225 -21.92 12.63 5.43
CA PHE A 225 -22.76 12.75 4.23
C PHE A 225 -23.28 14.19 3.99
N THR A 226 -23.26 15.01 5.06
CA THR A 226 -23.64 16.43 5.05
C THR A 226 -22.47 17.36 4.74
N SER A 227 -21.23 16.86 4.60
CA SER A 227 -20.09 17.67 4.20
C SER A 227 -20.30 18.31 2.83
N LYS A 228 -20.06 19.62 2.74
CA LYS A 228 -20.20 20.38 1.48
C LYS A 228 -19.06 20.09 0.50
N ILE A 229 -19.39 20.12 -0.79
CA ILE A 229 -18.44 20.01 -1.90
C ILE A 229 -18.10 21.45 -2.36
N SER A 230 -16.81 21.82 -2.27
CA SER A 230 -16.33 23.13 -2.74
C SER A 230 -15.69 23.01 -4.13
N SER A 231 -15.64 24.10 -4.89
CA SER A 231 -14.99 24.15 -6.21
C SER A 231 -13.46 24.03 -6.19
N ILE A 232 -12.84 24.04 -5.01
CA ILE A 232 -11.39 23.91 -4.81
C ILE A 232 -11.00 22.45 -4.46
N ASP A 233 -11.96 21.60 -4.12
CA ASP A 233 -11.68 20.22 -3.72
C ASP A 233 -11.59 19.28 -4.94
N THR A 234 -10.46 18.57 -5.05
CA THR A 234 -10.06 17.78 -6.23
C THR A 234 -10.88 16.51 -6.43
N ASN A 235 -11.10 15.70 -5.38
CA ASN A 235 -12.06 14.60 -5.33
C ASN A 235 -12.48 14.40 -3.86
N LYS A 236 -13.76 14.17 -3.56
CA LYS A 236 -14.23 13.85 -2.20
C LYS A 236 -14.92 12.49 -2.13
N VAL A 237 -14.72 11.79 -1.01
CA VAL A 237 -15.31 10.46 -0.77
C VAL A 237 -15.87 10.40 0.63
N TRP A 238 -17.08 9.87 0.80
CA TRP A 238 -17.64 9.60 2.13
C TRP A 238 -18.01 8.11 2.24
N CYS A 239 -17.76 7.53 3.42
CA CYS A 239 -18.23 6.20 3.78
C CYS A 239 -18.68 6.19 5.24
N GLY A 240 -19.82 5.56 5.52
CA GLY A 240 -20.46 5.61 6.83
C GLY A 240 -19.84 4.76 7.94
N THR A 241 -18.70 4.07 7.71
CA THR A 241 -18.04 3.26 8.75
C THR A 241 -17.58 4.10 9.94
N PHE A 242 -17.07 5.32 9.71
CA PHE A 242 -16.70 6.21 10.80
C PHE A 242 -17.91 6.64 11.64
N ASN A 243 -19.07 6.89 11.01
CA ASN A 243 -20.32 7.12 11.73
C ASN A 243 -20.68 5.93 12.63
N LEU A 244 -20.43 4.67 12.22
CA LEU A 244 -20.74 3.51 13.05
C LEU A 244 -19.94 3.48 14.35
N VAL A 245 -18.62 3.70 14.29
CA VAL A 245 -17.77 3.73 15.49
C VAL A 245 -18.04 4.96 16.35
N TRP A 246 -18.30 6.12 15.73
CA TRP A 246 -18.69 7.33 16.47
C TRP A 246 -20.00 7.14 17.22
N ASN A 247 -21.01 6.56 16.57
CA ASN A 247 -22.31 6.30 17.19
C ASN A 247 -22.19 5.33 18.37
N ASP A 248 -21.36 4.28 18.25
CA ASP A 248 -21.12 3.36 19.37
C ASP A 248 -20.35 4.03 20.50
N PHE A 249 -19.40 4.91 20.17
CA PHE A 249 -18.65 5.65 21.19
C PHE A 249 -19.58 6.59 21.95
N MET A 250 -20.38 7.37 21.23
CA MET A 250 -21.37 8.28 21.77
C MET A 250 -22.41 7.55 22.63
N ASN A 251 -23.01 6.47 22.12
CA ASN A 251 -24.16 5.82 22.76
C ASN A 251 -23.77 4.82 23.86
N ASN A 252 -22.69 4.05 23.65
CA ASN A 252 -22.38 2.89 24.49
C ASN A 252 -21.22 3.14 25.46
N VAL A 253 -20.34 4.10 25.17
CA VAL A 253 -19.16 4.40 25.99
C VAL A 253 -19.34 5.71 26.75
N ILE A 254 -19.65 6.78 26.03
CA ILE A 254 -19.83 8.13 26.62
C ILE A 254 -21.23 8.30 27.21
N GLY A 255 -22.26 7.73 26.57
CA GLY A 255 -23.66 7.83 27.02
C GLY A 255 -24.31 9.19 26.70
N GLY A 256 -23.74 9.96 25.77
CA GLY A 256 -24.20 11.31 25.43
C GLY A 256 -23.42 11.93 24.28
N LYS A 257 -23.79 13.16 23.89
CA LYS A 257 -23.05 13.91 22.87
C LYS A 257 -21.60 14.09 23.27
N ILE A 258 -20.71 13.95 22.28
CA ILE A 258 -19.28 14.16 22.49
C ILE A 258 -18.97 15.63 22.25
N GLU A 259 -18.60 16.33 23.31
CA GLU A 259 -18.09 17.72 23.28
C GLU A 259 -16.68 17.71 23.85
N PHE A 260 -15.81 18.63 23.43
CA PHE A 260 -14.43 18.69 23.92
C PHE A 260 -14.21 19.81 24.94
N GLU A 261 -13.29 19.60 25.88
CA GLU A 261 -12.97 20.58 26.93
C GLU A 261 -12.29 21.85 26.40
N ASP A 262 -11.50 21.71 25.34
CA ASP A 262 -10.69 22.78 24.74
C ASP A 262 -11.43 23.60 23.67
N GLY A 263 -12.70 23.29 23.39
CA GLY A 263 -13.55 24.08 22.50
C GLY A 263 -14.45 23.24 21.59
N PRO A 264 -15.20 23.89 20.68
CA PRO A 264 -16.07 23.19 19.73
C PRO A 264 -15.27 22.38 18.69
N SER A 265 -15.96 21.46 18.03
CA SER A 265 -15.48 20.74 16.84
C SER A 265 -16.65 20.65 15.87
N GLU A 266 -16.53 21.28 14.70
CA GLU A 266 -17.58 21.22 13.68
C GLU A 266 -17.81 19.77 13.24
N LEU A 267 -16.74 18.99 13.17
CA LEU A 267 -16.80 17.57 12.86
C LEU A 267 -17.59 16.78 13.93
N ALA A 268 -17.24 16.93 15.21
CA ALA A 268 -17.96 16.27 16.29
C ALA A 268 -19.45 16.68 16.31
N ASP A 269 -19.73 17.97 16.08
CA ASP A 269 -21.11 18.49 16.02
C ASP A 269 -21.92 17.85 14.88
N GLU A 270 -21.34 17.64 13.71
CA GLU A 270 -22.00 16.92 12.61
C GLU A 270 -22.18 15.44 12.92
N LEU A 271 -21.17 14.77 13.49
CA LEU A 271 -21.24 13.35 13.83
C LEU A 271 -22.24 13.06 14.96
N ASN A 272 -22.35 13.96 15.95
CA ASN A 272 -23.32 13.92 17.04
C ASN A 272 -24.78 13.95 16.56
N LYS A 273 -25.06 14.35 15.32
CA LYS A 273 -26.41 14.31 14.73
C LYS A 273 -26.84 12.90 14.33
N GLN A 274 -25.91 11.94 14.25
CA GLN A 274 -26.15 10.54 13.88
C GLN A 274 -26.99 10.37 12.60
N THR A 275 -26.73 11.21 11.59
CA THR A 275 -27.50 11.22 10.32
C THR A 275 -27.34 9.93 9.51
N PHE A 276 -26.33 9.11 9.82
CA PHE A 276 -26.15 7.77 9.27
C PHE A 276 -25.99 6.76 10.40
N THR A 277 -26.70 5.63 10.30
CA THR A 277 -26.66 4.55 11.29
C THR A 277 -26.64 3.18 10.63
N ALA A 278 -26.40 2.13 11.40
CA ALA A 278 -26.44 0.75 10.91
C ALA A 278 -27.78 0.33 10.29
N LYS A 279 -28.88 1.06 10.55
CA LYS A 279 -30.20 0.81 9.94
C LYS A 279 -30.21 1.02 8.42
N GLU A 280 -29.30 1.84 7.91
CA GLU A 280 -29.12 2.11 6.48
C GLU A 280 -28.34 0.99 5.76
N LEU A 281 -27.86 -0.01 6.51
CA LEU A 281 -27.01 -1.07 6.00
C LEU A 281 -27.65 -2.44 6.20
N ASN A 282 -27.39 -3.34 5.25
CA ASN A 282 -27.65 -4.76 5.47
C ASN A 282 -26.69 -5.28 6.55
N SER A 283 -27.20 -6.03 7.52
CA SER A 283 -26.42 -6.60 8.62
C SER A 283 -25.28 -7.50 8.15
N ASN A 284 -25.36 -8.06 6.95
CA ASN A 284 -24.31 -8.89 6.37
C ASN A 284 -23.18 -8.09 5.72
N SER A 285 -23.34 -6.78 5.52
CA SER A 285 -22.39 -5.93 4.80
C SER A 285 -21.44 -5.14 5.69
N TYR A 286 -21.61 -5.20 7.02
CA TYR A 286 -20.68 -4.58 7.96
C TYR A 286 -20.41 -5.47 9.18
N PHE A 287 -19.24 -5.28 9.78
CA PHE A 287 -18.83 -5.82 11.07
C PHE A 287 -18.50 -4.64 11.96
N LYS A 288 -18.89 -4.68 13.23
CA LYS A 288 -18.48 -3.70 14.23
C LYS A 288 -18.38 -4.34 15.60
N ILE A 289 -17.43 -3.88 16.40
CA ILE A 289 -17.21 -4.34 17.77
C ILE A 289 -16.45 -3.25 18.52
N HIS A 290 -16.62 -3.23 19.84
CA HIS A 290 -15.88 -2.33 20.70
C HIS A 290 -15.58 -3.00 22.04
N GLY A 291 -14.55 -2.52 22.74
CA GLY A 291 -14.14 -3.03 24.05
C GLY A 291 -12.79 -2.49 24.49
N LYS A 292 -12.34 -2.88 25.68
CA LYS A 292 -10.97 -2.60 26.14
C LYS A 292 -9.95 -3.26 25.22
N ALA A 293 -8.88 -2.54 24.89
CA ALA A 293 -7.79 -3.02 24.09
C ALA A 293 -7.16 -4.25 24.78
N SER A 294 -7.24 -5.37 24.08
CA SER A 294 -6.64 -6.64 24.51
C SER A 294 -6.42 -7.50 23.28
N PHE A 295 -5.48 -8.45 23.36
CA PHE A 295 -5.30 -9.44 22.29
C PHE A 295 -6.58 -10.27 22.06
N ASP A 296 -7.37 -10.53 23.09
CA ASP A 296 -8.68 -11.17 22.94
C ASP A 296 -9.65 -10.35 22.07
N LEU A 297 -9.68 -9.02 22.24
CA LEU A 297 -10.49 -8.14 21.40
C LEU A 297 -9.94 -8.11 19.97
N LYS A 298 -8.61 -8.03 19.81
CA LYS A 298 -7.95 -8.10 18.51
C LYS A 298 -8.32 -9.39 17.76
N ASP A 299 -8.20 -10.53 18.41
CA ASP A 299 -8.54 -11.83 17.85
C ASP A 299 -10.03 -11.91 17.48
N LYS A 300 -10.92 -11.33 18.30
CA LYS A 300 -12.35 -11.24 17.97
C LYS A 300 -12.60 -10.40 16.74
N ILE A 301 -11.89 -9.29 16.57
CA ILE A 301 -11.99 -8.47 15.36
C ILE A 301 -11.49 -9.26 14.16
N GLU A 302 -10.27 -9.79 14.22
CA GLU A 302 -9.63 -10.52 13.12
C GLU A 302 -10.47 -11.73 12.69
N ASN A 303 -10.91 -12.55 13.64
CA ASN A 303 -11.77 -13.69 13.34
C ASN A 303 -13.13 -13.24 12.79
N GLY A 304 -13.72 -12.18 13.34
CA GLY A 304 -15.01 -11.67 12.90
C GLY A 304 -15.00 -11.14 11.47
N ILE A 305 -13.98 -10.37 11.07
CA ILE A 305 -13.84 -9.92 9.69
C ILE A 305 -13.43 -11.06 8.76
N LYS A 306 -12.63 -12.03 9.24
CA LYS A 306 -12.24 -13.19 8.44
C LYS A 306 -13.42 -14.09 8.13
N GLU A 307 -14.24 -14.39 9.13
CA GLU A 307 -15.44 -15.20 8.97
C GLU A 307 -16.46 -14.50 8.06
N LYS A 308 -16.68 -13.20 8.28
CA LYS A 308 -17.74 -12.48 7.58
C LYS A 308 -17.38 -12.06 6.16
N PHE A 309 -16.12 -11.69 5.93
CA PHE A 309 -15.69 -11.06 4.68
C PHE A 309 -14.51 -11.73 4.00
N ASN A 310 -13.90 -12.73 4.66
CA ASN A 310 -12.61 -13.31 4.28
C ASN A 310 -11.52 -12.25 4.08
N GLU A 311 -11.51 -11.22 4.93
CA GLU A 311 -10.57 -10.09 4.89
C GLU A 311 -9.64 -10.09 6.11
N ASP A 312 -8.54 -9.35 5.97
CA ASP A 312 -7.66 -8.97 7.07
C ASP A 312 -7.71 -7.43 7.21
N SER A 313 -7.46 -6.90 8.41
CA SER A 313 -7.50 -5.46 8.65
C SER A 313 -6.20 -4.75 8.24
N LYS A 314 -6.33 -3.52 7.72
CA LYS A 314 -5.20 -2.61 7.43
C LYS A 314 -4.83 -1.66 8.58
N ILE A 315 -5.61 -1.63 9.67
CA ILE A 315 -5.48 -0.58 10.71
C ILE A 315 -5.33 -1.11 12.14
N LEU A 316 -5.49 -2.41 12.39
CA LEU A 316 -5.33 -2.97 13.75
C LEU A 316 -3.89 -2.96 14.25
N ASP A 317 -2.89 -2.89 13.36
CA ASP A 317 -1.48 -2.75 13.74
C ASP A 317 -1.15 -1.38 14.34
N LYS A 318 -2.07 -0.40 14.20
CA LYS A 318 -1.92 0.95 14.77
C LYS A 318 -2.41 1.07 16.22
N VAL A 319 -3.04 0.03 16.76
CA VAL A 319 -3.58 0.02 18.12
C VAL A 319 -2.56 -0.53 19.09
N GLU A 320 -2.42 0.09 20.27
CA GLU A 320 -1.63 -0.47 21.35
C GLU A 320 -2.44 -1.48 22.19
N TRP A 321 -2.42 -2.73 21.75
CA TRP A 321 -3.21 -3.82 22.36
C TRP A 321 -2.81 -4.24 23.77
N GLU A 322 -1.65 -3.80 24.26
CA GLU A 322 -1.15 -4.10 25.61
C GLU A 322 -1.53 -3.01 26.64
N ASN A 323 -2.23 -1.96 26.21
CA ASN A 323 -2.67 -0.89 27.09
C ASN A 323 -4.06 -1.20 27.70
N SER A 324 -4.09 -1.55 28.98
CA SER A 324 -5.33 -1.87 29.72
C SER A 324 -6.34 -0.71 29.81
N GLU A 325 -5.85 0.51 29.61
CA GLU A 325 -6.62 1.76 29.67
C GLU A 325 -7.13 2.22 28.31
N ALA A 326 -6.69 1.56 27.23
CA ALA A 326 -7.19 1.85 25.89
C ALA A 326 -8.55 1.17 25.66
N TYR A 327 -9.46 1.90 25.04
CA TYR A 327 -10.75 1.42 24.56
C TYR A 327 -10.82 1.58 23.05
N VAL A 328 -11.15 0.49 22.37
CA VAL A 328 -11.13 0.41 20.92
C VAL A 328 -12.56 0.26 20.42
N LEU A 329 -12.92 1.08 19.44
CA LEU A 329 -14.12 0.92 18.63
C LEU A 329 -13.69 0.66 17.19
N TYR A 330 -14.20 -0.41 16.61
CA TYR A 330 -13.83 -0.84 15.27
C TYR A 330 -15.06 -1.13 14.42
N SER A 331 -15.01 -0.75 13.14
CA SER A 331 -15.95 -1.23 12.14
C SER A 331 -15.28 -1.48 10.80
N MET A 332 -15.82 -2.45 10.05
CA MET A 332 -15.50 -2.71 8.64
C MET A 332 -16.81 -2.81 7.86
N LEU A 333 -16.89 -2.14 6.71
CA LEU A 333 -17.92 -2.35 5.71
C LEU A 333 -17.28 -2.95 4.46
N LYS A 334 -17.89 -4.00 3.91
CA LYS A 334 -17.49 -4.57 2.63
C LYS A 334 -18.72 -4.89 1.79
N LYS A 335 -18.69 -4.45 0.54
CA LYS A 335 -19.62 -4.86 -0.51
C LYS A 335 -18.91 -5.04 -1.84
N GLU A 336 -19.40 -6.00 -2.62
CA GLU A 336 -19.00 -6.25 -3.99
C GLU A 336 -20.29 -6.40 -4.80
N PHE A 337 -20.32 -5.86 -6.00
CA PHE A 337 -21.48 -5.93 -6.88
C PHE A 337 -21.03 -6.06 -8.32
N ASN A 338 -21.83 -6.78 -9.11
CA ASN A 338 -21.58 -7.06 -10.51
C ASN A 338 -22.77 -6.62 -11.36
N TYR A 339 -22.52 -6.04 -12.52
CA TYR A 339 -23.59 -5.75 -13.47
C TYR A 339 -24.25 -7.03 -13.99
N LEU A 340 -25.50 -6.90 -14.44
CA LEU A 340 -26.24 -8.02 -15.04
C LEU A 340 -25.48 -8.57 -16.26
N GLU A 341 -25.00 -7.66 -17.10
CA GLU A 341 -24.21 -7.92 -18.30
C GLU A 341 -22.87 -7.15 -18.21
N LYS A 342 -21.78 -7.74 -18.67
CA LYS A 342 -20.48 -7.04 -18.69
C LYS A 342 -20.50 -5.90 -19.73
N PHE A 343 -20.03 -4.72 -19.35
CA PHE A 343 -19.85 -3.63 -20.32
C PHE A 343 -18.64 -3.86 -21.23
N PRO A 344 -18.75 -3.52 -22.53
CA PRO A 344 -17.59 -3.32 -23.40
C PRO A 344 -16.56 -2.36 -22.79
N THR A 345 -15.28 -2.64 -23.01
CA THR A 345 -14.21 -1.67 -22.76
C THR A 345 -14.09 -0.77 -23.98
N LEU A 346 -14.01 0.53 -23.76
CA LEU A 346 -13.94 1.55 -24.81
C LEU A 346 -12.49 2.01 -25.01
N LYS A 347 -12.26 2.86 -26.02
CA LYS A 347 -10.94 3.48 -26.24
C LYS A 347 -10.62 4.44 -25.09
N ASP A 348 -9.35 4.46 -24.70
CA ASP A 348 -8.85 5.41 -23.69
C ASP A 348 -9.01 6.86 -24.18
N ASN A 349 -9.50 7.74 -23.30
CA ASN A 349 -9.78 9.14 -23.60
C ASN A 349 -9.43 10.06 -22.42
N ILE A 350 -9.41 11.37 -22.62
CA ILE A 350 -9.19 12.35 -21.54
C ILE A 350 -10.41 12.47 -20.63
N PHE A 351 -10.23 13.03 -19.43
CA PHE A 351 -11.31 13.33 -18.49
C PHE A 351 -11.25 14.80 -18.09
N GLY A 352 -12.35 15.55 -18.31
CA GLY A 352 -12.36 17.00 -18.14
C GLY A 352 -11.26 17.67 -18.97
N ASP A 353 -10.55 18.61 -18.36
CA ASP A 353 -9.45 19.36 -18.98
C ASP A 353 -8.08 18.68 -18.83
N SER A 354 -8.04 17.39 -18.46
CA SER A 354 -6.80 16.63 -18.28
C SER A 354 -6.08 16.36 -19.61
N GLU A 355 -4.75 16.45 -19.60
CA GLU A 355 -3.89 15.99 -20.70
C GLU A 355 -3.65 14.47 -20.68
N GLU A 356 -3.88 13.81 -19.54
CA GLU A 356 -3.71 12.37 -19.38
C GLU A 356 -4.94 11.58 -19.87
N LYS A 357 -4.70 10.48 -20.58
CA LYS A 357 -5.75 9.54 -20.99
C LYS A 357 -6.05 8.55 -19.88
N VAL A 358 -7.35 8.30 -19.67
CA VAL A 358 -7.88 7.31 -18.74
C VAL A 358 -8.74 6.27 -19.48
N LYS A 359 -8.93 5.11 -18.83
CA LYS A 359 -9.72 4.01 -19.39
C LYS A 359 -11.21 4.27 -19.22
N TYR A 360 -12.00 3.88 -20.22
CA TYR A 360 -13.45 3.97 -20.19
C TYR A 360 -14.11 2.61 -20.49
N PHE A 361 -15.32 2.44 -19.96
CA PHE A 361 -16.23 1.36 -20.32
C PHE A 361 -17.62 1.90 -20.56
N GLY A 362 -18.44 1.12 -21.26
CA GLY A 362 -19.83 1.48 -21.51
C GLY A 362 -20.30 1.04 -22.88
N ILE A 363 -21.13 1.84 -23.54
CA ILE A 363 -21.83 1.48 -24.77
C ILE A 363 -21.70 2.62 -25.77
N GLU A 364 -21.18 2.31 -26.95
CA GLU A 364 -21.19 3.14 -28.17
C GLU A 364 -22.00 2.42 -29.28
N PRO A 365 -22.46 3.12 -30.33
CA PRO A 365 -23.37 2.55 -31.33
C PRO A 365 -22.80 1.34 -32.10
N ASP A 366 -21.48 1.25 -32.22
CA ASP A 366 -20.74 0.15 -32.86
C ASP A 366 -20.35 -0.98 -31.89
N THR A 367 -20.65 -0.83 -30.59
CA THR A 367 -20.40 -1.85 -29.57
C THR A 367 -21.64 -2.70 -29.28
N SER A 368 -21.43 -3.84 -28.60
CA SER A 368 -22.52 -4.71 -28.18
C SER A 368 -23.50 -3.99 -27.24
N GLN A 369 -24.78 -3.97 -27.64
CA GLN A 369 -25.85 -3.32 -26.89
C GLN A 369 -26.38 -4.15 -25.71
N ASN A 370 -25.88 -5.36 -25.47
CA ASN A 370 -26.39 -6.25 -24.41
C ASN A 370 -26.33 -5.61 -23.02
N ALA A 371 -25.29 -4.81 -22.76
CA ALA A 371 -25.11 -4.14 -21.48
C ALA A 371 -26.13 -3.01 -21.21
N SER A 372 -26.94 -2.63 -22.20
CA SER A 372 -28.04 -1.65 -22.01
C SER A 372 -29.07 -2.13 -21.01
N LYS A 373 -29.20 -3.45 -20.80
CA LYS A 373 -30.06 -4.04 -19.76
C LYS A 373 -29.68 -3.60 -18.33
N ASN A 374 -28.42 -3.20 -18.14
CA ASN A 374 -27.96 -2.68 -16.86
C ASN A 374 -28.50 -1.27 -16.60
N ILE A 375 -28.88 -0.52 -17.64
CA ILE A 375 -29.06 0.93 -17.56
C ILE A 375 -30.55 1.28 -17.35
N GLU A 376 -30.80 2.18 -16.42
CA GLU A 376 -32.08 2.87 -16.26
C GLU A 376 -31.83 4.37 -16.31
N ILE A 377 -32.39 5.06 -17.31
CA ILE A 377 -32.27 6.51 -17.43
C ILE A 377 -33.22 7.15 -16.42
N LEU A 378 -32.68 7.92 -15.48
CA LEU A 378 -33.47 8.59 -14.46
C LEU A 378 -34.02 9.91 -14.99
N PHE A 379 -33.14 10.71 -15.59
CA PHE A 379 -33.47 11.92 -16.33
C PHE A 379 -32.32 12.33 -17.26
N TYR A 380 -32.65 13.11 -18.28
CA TYR A 380 -31.69 13.75 -19.19
C TYR A 380 -32.20 15.14 -19.55
N ASN A 381 -31.72 16.17 -18.84
CA ASN A 381 -32.13 17.55 -19.11
C ASN A 381 -31.21 18.20 -20.15
N SER A 382 -29.92 17.85 -20.12
CA SER A 382 -28.89 18.28 -21.08
C SER A 382 -27.66 17.38 -20.97
N GLU A 383 -26.65 17.58 -21.83
CA GLU A 383 -25.35 16.91 -21.77
C GLU A 383 -24.58 17.17 -20.46
N GLU A 384 -24.88 18.25 -19.74
CA GLU A 384 -24.24 18.58 -18.46
C GLU A 384 -25.13 18.31 -17.23
N ASP A 385 -26.36 17.81 -17.44
CA ASP A 385 -27.32 17.52 -16.36
C ASP A 385 -28.18 16.31 -16.71
N PHE A 386 -27.69 15.14 -16.29
CA PHE A 386 -28.38 13.86 -16.47
C PHE A 386 -28.01 12.90 -15.33
N ALA A 387 -28.87 11.92 -15.10
CA ALA A 387 -28.54 10.82 -14.20
C ALA A 387 -29.03 9.49 -14.74
N ILE A 388 -28.24 8.45 -14.47
CA ILE A 388 -28.60 7.07 -14.75
C ILE A 388 -28.42 6.23 -13.48
N LYS A 389 -29.09 5.09 -13.48
CA LYS A 389 -28.92 4.03 -12.49
C LYS A 389 -28.46 2.77 -13.20
N LEU A 390 -27.43 2.13 -12.68
CA LEU A 390 -26.97 0.82 -13.13
C LEU A 390 -27.46 -0.27 -12.18
N LYS A 391 -28.08 -1.30 -12.74
CA LYS A 391 -28.58 -2.48 -12.04
C LYS A 391 -27.48 -3.50 -11.85
N THR A 392 -27.42 -4.10 -10.67
CA THR A 392 -26.48 -5.16 -10.32
C THR A 392 -27.20 -6.48 -10.06
N LYS A 393 -26.44 -7.59 -10.02
CA LYS A 393 -26.95 -8.92 -9.72
C LYS A 393 -27.30 -9.08 -8.25
N GLU A 394 -26.57 -8.40 -7.38
CA GLU A 394 -26.66 -8.47 -5.93
C GLU A 394 -27.67 -7.47 -5.35
N GLY A 395 -28.27 -6.62 -6.21
CA GLY A 395 -29.39 -5.73 -5.87
C GLY A 395 -28.98 -4.33 -5.44
N GLU A 396 -27.69 -4.00 -5.48
CA GLU A 396 -27.18 -2.64 -5.39
C GLU A 396 -27.64 -1.80 -6.58
N GLU A 397 -27.91 -0.53 -6.30
CA GLU A 397 -28.21 0.46 -7.32
C GLU A 397 -27.04 1.44 -7.40
N VAL A 398 -26.36 1.47 -8.55
CA VAL A 398 -25.25 2.40 -8.78
C VAL A 398 -25.79 3.63 -9.49
N TYR A 399 -25.91 4.72 -8.76
CA TYR A 399 -26.34 6.02 -9.31
C TYR A 399 -25.13 6.77 -9.87
N LEU A 400 -25.23 7.22 -11.12
CA LEU A 400 -24.28 8.13 -11.75
C LEU A 400 -25.02 9.41 -12.10
N TYR A 401 -24.65 10.51 -11.43
CA TYR A 401 -25.28 11.82 -11.60
C TYR A 401 -24.25 12.82 -12.12
N ARG A 402 -24.44 13.28 -13.36
CA ARG A 402 -23.64 14.36 -13.95
C ARG A 402 -24.17 15.70 -13.43
N THR A 403 -23.37 16.35 -12.60
CA THR A 403 -23.63 17.69 -12.05
C THR A 403 -22.31 18.34 -11.62
N THR A 404 -22.27 19.66 -11.49
CA THR A 404 -21.14 20.36 -10.85
C THR A 404 -21.16 20.17 -9.33
N GLY A 405 -22.34 19.97 -8.73
CA GLY A 405 -22.54 19.77 -7.30
C GLY A 405 -22.03 20.90 -6.39
N GLU A 406 -21.66 22.05 -6.97
CA GLU A 406 -20.97 23.13 -6.28
C GLU A 406 -21.81 23.71 -5.14
N ASN A 407 -21.18 23.92 -3.98
CA ASN A 407 -21.78 24.45 -2.75
C ASN A 407 -22.89 23.60 -2.12
N LYS A 408 -23.04 22.34 -2.57
CA LYS A 408 -24.00 21.37 -2.02
C LYS A 408 -23.27 20.22 -1.31
N SER A 409 -23.90 19.63 -0.30
CA SER A 409 -23.44 18.38 0.30
C SER A 409 -23.73 17.17 -0.57
N PHE A 410 -23.17 16.00 -0.23
CA PHE A 410 -23.57 14.75 -0.87
C PHE A 410 -25.06 14.48 -0.72
N GLU A 411 -25.62 14.75 0.46
CA GLU A 411 -27.04 14.61 0.74
C GLU A 411 -27.90 15.54 -0.14
N GLU A 412 -27.51 16.82 -0.26
CA GLU A 412 -28.25 17.79 -1.07
C GLU A 412 -28.23 17.43 -2.56
N ASN A 413 -27.07 17.00 -3.08
CA ASN A 413 -26.94 16.51 -4.45
C ASN A 413 -27.79 15.27 -4.70
N TYR A 414 -27.79 14.30 -3.77
CA TYR A 414 -28.60 13.10 -3.88
C TYR A 414 -30.10 13.41 -3.87
N LYS A 415 -30.56 14.28 -2.95
CA LYS A 415 -31.96 14.74 -2.89
C LYS A 415 -32.38 15.50 -4.15
N GLU A 416 -31.49 16.30 -4.73
CA GLU A 416 -31.75 17.00 -5.99
C GLU A 416 -31.93 16.02 -7.15
N MET A 417 -31.03 15.04 -7.29
CA MET A 417 -31.13 14.00 -8.32
C MET A 417 -32.49 13.30 -8.26
N LEU A 418 -32.95 12.89 -7.07
CA LEU A 418 -34.25 12.25 -6.89
C LEU A 418 -35.42 13.19 -7.25
N LYS A 419 -35.33 14.47 -6.89
CA LYS A 419 -36.35 15.47 -7.28
C LYS A 419 -36.43 15.66 -8.79
N LYS A 420 -35.29 15.67 -9.49
CA LYS A 420 -35.22 15.77 -10.96
C LYS A 420 -35.79 14.51 -11.61
N GLN A 421 -35.41 13.33 -11.14
CA GLN A 421 -35.97 12.05 -11.58
C GLN A 421 -37.50 12.03 -11.45
N ALA A 422 -38.05 12.49 -10.32
CA ALA A 422 -39.50 12.49 -10.10
C ALA A 422 -40.27 13.40 -11.07
N LYS A 423 -39.64 14.49 -11.54
CA LYS A 423 -40.27 15.50 -12.40
C LYS A 423 -39.97 15.32 -13.88
N TYR A 424 -39.04 14.45 -14.26
CA TYR A 424 -38.57 14.33 -15.64
C TYR A 424 -39.64 13.72 -16.56
N PRO A 425 -40.12 14.47 -17.57
CA PRO A 425 -41.18 14.03 -18.49
C PRO A 425 -40.64 13.34 -19.75
N GLY A 426 -39.32 13.35 -19.96
CA GLY A 426 -38.70 12.82 -21.18
C GLY A 426 -38.63 11.29 -21.21
N ASN A 427 -38.18 10.76 -22.35
CA ASN A 427 -38.02 9.32 -22.55
C ASN A 427 -36.94 8.76 -21.62
N ARG A 428 -37.21 7.60 -21.03
CA ARG A 428 -36.29 6.86 -20.13
C ARG A 428 -35.79 5.55 -20.72
N ASN A 429 -36.26 5.20 -21.93
CA ASN A 429 -35.84 4.00 -22.61
C ASN A 429 -34.51 4.24 -23.34
N TRP A 430 -33.58 3.30 -23.17
CA TRP A 430 -32.33 3.26 -23.92
C TRP A 430 -32.59 3.12 -25.42
N ASN A 431 -31.94 3.95 -26.22
CA ASN A 431 -31.90 3.89 -27.68
C ASN A 431 -30.56 3.30 -28.13
N LYS A 432 -30.56 2.53 -29.23
CA LYS A 432 -29.34 1.97 -29.84
C LYS A 432 -28.29 3.02 -30.25
N ASN A 433 -28.70 4.27 -30.42
CA ASN A 433 -27.82 5.39 -30.75
C ASN A 433 -27.31 6.13 -29.50
N ASP A 434 -27.80 5.80 -28.31
CA ASP A 434 -27.34 6.42 -27.07
C ASP A 434 -25.89 5.98 -26.78
N VAL A 435 -25.16 6.88 -26.13
CA VAL A 435 -23.76 6.67 -25.76
C VAL A 435 -23.64 6.76 -24.24
N LEU A 436 -22.92 5.79 -23.65
CA LEU A 436 -22.54 5.82 -22.25
C LEU A 436 -21.06 5.54 -22.14
N ASN A 437 -20.30 6.51 -21.64
CA ASN A 437 -18.87 6.38 -21.39
C ASN A 437 -18.59 6.67 -19.91
N ILE A 438 -18.17 5.65 -19.16
CA ILE A 438 -17.87 5.73 -17.73
C ILE A 438 -16.37 5.48 -17.52
N PRO A 439 -15.63 6.36 -16.83
CA PRO A 439 -14.24 6.11 -16.52
C PRO A 439 -14.10 4.97 -15.51
N PHE A 440 -13.02 4.21 -15.60
CA PHE A 440 -12.65 3.29 -14.50
C PHE A 440 -12.27 4.12 -13.28
N ILE A 441 -12.81 3.79 -12.11
CA ILE A 441 -12.56 4.52 -10.87
C ILE A 441 -11.81 3.60 -9.91
N LYS A 442 -10.76 4.12 -9.28
CA LYS A 442 -10.06 3.45 -8.18
C LYS A 442 -9.69 4.46 -7.12
N ILE A 443 -9.99 4.14 -5.87
CA ILE A 443 -9.64 4.94 -4.71
C ILE A 443 -9.02 3.99 -3.69
N ASN A 444 -7.89 4.36 -3.13
CA ASN A 444 -7.29 3.68 -1.99
C ASN A 444 -6.69 4.75 -1.09
N ASP A 445 -7.43 5.14 -0.07
CA ASP A 445 -7.09 6.29 0.76
C ASP A 445 -7.25 6.01 2.25
N GLU A 446 -6.60 6.84 3.05
CA GLU A 446 -6.58 6.78 4.50
C GLU A 446 -6.65 8.19 5.07
N ILE A 447 -7.47 8.37 6.11
CA ILE A 447 -7.59 9.62 6.85
C ILE A 447 -7.38 9.37 8.34
N ASN A 448 -6.66 10.29 8.98
CA ASN A 448 -6.69 10.50 10.42
C ASN A 448 -7.55 11.74 10.69
N TYR A 449 -8.55 11.62 11.57
CA TYR A 449 -9.42 12.72 11.94
C TYR A 449 -8.76 13.56 13.04
N ASP A 450 -7.67 14.24 12.69
CA ASP A 450 -6.82 14.99 13.62
C ASP A 450 -7.59 16.04 14.44
N GLU A 451 -8.70 16.60 13.92
CA GLU A 451 -9.58 17.53 14.64
C GLU A 451 -10.20 16.92 15.93
N LEU A 452 -10.37 15.60 15.95
CA LEU A 452 -10.94 14.85 17.06
C LEU A 452 -9.87 14.32 18.03
N CYS A 453 -8.66 14.09 17.52
CA CYS A 453 -7.55 13.49 18.26
C CYS A 453 -6.90 14.51 19.20
N GLY A 454 -6.34 14.04 20.31
CA GLY A 454 -5.61 14.93 21.22
C GLY A 454 -6.50 15.67 22.22
N ARG A 455 -7.77 15.31 22.33
CA ARG A 455 -8.79 16.11 23.03
C ARG A 455 -9.55 15.30 24.06
N TRP A 456 -9.79 15.94 25.20
CA TRP A 456 -10.58 15.40 26.30
C TRP A 456 -12.06 15.63 26.05
N ILE A 457 -12.86 14.59 26.30
CA ILE A 457 -14.31 14.65 26.18
C ILE A 457 -14.87 15.26 27.46
N LYS A 458 -15.49 16.42 27.29
CA LYS A 458 -16.02 17.26 28.35
C LYS A 458 -17.00 16.51 29.25
N GLY A 459 -16.75 16.60 30.56
CA GLY A 459 -17.58 15.94 31.57
C GLY A 459 -17.33 14.43 31.69
N THR A 460 -16.24 13.93 31.10
CA THR A 460 -15.80 12.54 31.21
C THR A 460 -14.29 12.48 31.46
N ASP A 461 -13.79 11.28 31.73
CA ASP A 461 -12.36 10.99 31.85
C ASP A 461 -11.80 10.36 30.57
N TRP A 462 -12.49 10.52 29.43
CA TRP A 462 -12.08 9.97 28.14
C TRP A 462 -11.31 10.97 27.29
N TYR A 463 -10.28 10.48 26.62
CA TYR A 463 -9.44 11.20 25.67
C TYR A 463 -9.38 10.44 24.36
N ILE A 464 -9.61 11.10 23.22
CA ILE A 464 -9.47 10.47 21.90
C ILE A 464 -7.99 10.49 21.51
N ARG A 465 -7.37 9.32 21.51
CA ARG A 465 -5.97 9.17 21.11
C ARG A 465 -5.81 9.21 19.59
N GLN A 466 -6.61 8.42 18.89
CA GLN A 466 -6.60 8.38 17.43
C GLN A 466 -7.97 8.00 16.86
N ALA A 467 -8.25 8.52 15.67
CA ALA A 467 -9.49 8.30 14.94
C ALA A 467 -9.16 8.13 13.45
N ILE A 468 -9.17 6.90 12.96
CA ILE A 468 -8.66 6.55 11.63
C ILE A 468 -9.77 5.96 10.77
N GLN A 469 -9.77 6.25 9.48
CA GLN A 469 -10.60 5.56 8.50
C GLN A 469 -9.82 5.26 7.22
N THR A 470 -10.04 4.10 6.63
CA THR A 470 -9.54 3.73 5.30
C THR A 470 -10.69 3.49 4.34
N ILE A 471 -10.41 3.68 3.05
CA ILE A 471 -11.32 3.36 1.95
C ILE A 471 -10.56 2.69 0.82
N ASP A 472 -11.14 1.64 0.26
CA ASP A 472 -10.68 0.93 -0.91
C ASP A 472 -11.91 0.72 -1.81
N PHE A 473 -11.99 1.48 -2.90
CA PHE A 473 -13.11 1.46 -3.82
C PHE A 473 -12.64 1.24 -5.25
N GLU A 474 -13.34 0.39 -5.99
CA GLU A 474 -13.12 0.19 -7.41
C GLU A 474 -14.46 0.16 -8.17
N LEU A 475 -14.50 0.79 -9.34
CA LEU A 475 -15.57 0.68 -10.31
C LEU A 475 -14.98 0.42 -11.70
N ASN A 476 -15.39 -0.67 -12.33
CA ASN A 476 -14.89 -1.11 -13.62
C ASN A 476 -16.04 -1.69 -14.48
N ASN A 477 -15.72 -2.31 -15.61
CA ASN A 477 -16.71 -2.80 -16.57
C ASN A 477 -17.45 -4.09 -16.16
N TYR A 478 -17.06 -4.73 -15.06
CA TYR A 478 -17.75 -5.87 -14.47
C TYR A 478 -18.71 -5.44 -13.36
N GLY A 479 -18.39 -4.36 -12.65
CA GLY A 479 -19.10 -3.90 -11.47
C GLY A 479 -18.18 -3.09 -10.58
N GLY A 480 -18.30 -3.23 -9.27
CA GLY A 480 -17.46 -2.51 -8.33
C GLY A 480 -17.41 -3.14 -6.95
N SER A 481 -16.57 -2.56 -6.11
CA SER A 481 -16.38 -2.96 -4.72
C SER A 481 -16.14 -1.74 -3.84
N VAL A 482 -16.57 -1.85 -2.59
CA VAL A 482 -16.28 -0.90 -1.53
C VAL A 482 -15.84 -1.67 -0.30
N LYS A 483 -14.66 -1.34 0.22
CA LYS A 483 -14.19 -1.75 1.54
C LYS A 483 -13.78 -0.51 2.32
N SER A 484 -14.30 -0.36 3.53
CA SER A 484 -13.87 0.70 4.43
C SER A 484 -13.70 0.15 5.83
N GLU A 485 -12.66 0.61 6.52
CA GLU A 485 -12.43 0.33 7.93
C GLU A 485 -12.40 1.64 8.69
N ALA A 486 -12.96 1.67 9.91
CA ALA A 486 -12.88 2.81 10.80
C ALA A 486 -12.54 2.36 12.21
N LEU A 487 -11.73 3.16 12.90
CA LEU A 487 -11.26 2.89 14.25
C LEU A 487 -11.21 4.17 15.09
N ILE A 488 -11.67 4.08 16.33
CA ILE A 488 -11.39 5.05 17.39
C ILE A 488 -10.67 4.31 18.51
N GLU A 489 -9.52 4.83 18.93
CA GLU A 489 -8.85 4.44 20.17
C GLU A 489 -8.96 5.61 21.15
N ALA A 490 -9.56 5.35 22.30
CA ALA A 490 -9.71 6.31 23.40
C ALA A 490 -8.99 5.81 24.66
N LEU A 491 -8.55 6.73 25.51
CA LEU A 491 -7.87 6.46 26.78
C LEU A 491 -8.69 6.99 27.95
N GLU A 492 -8.72 6.26 29.07
CA GLU A 492 -9.30 6.70 30.34
C GLU A 492 -8.21 7.36 31.23
N LYS A 493 -8.55 8.44 31.93
CA LYS A 493 -7.64 9.43 32.57
C LYS A 493 -6.59 8.94 33.56
N GLU A 494 -6.57 7.69 34.01
CA GLU A 494 -5.65 7.26 35.07
C GLU A 494 -4.17 7.23 34.67
N VAL A 495 -3.80 7.41 33.41
CA VAL A 495 -2.37 7.42 33.01
C VAL A 495 -2.03 8.55 32.05
N PHE A 496 -1.72 9.72 32.62
CA PHE A 496 -0.65 10.52 32.06
C PHE A 496 0.28 10.95 33.20
N GLU A 497 1.43 10.30 33.33
CA GLU A 497 2.63 11.10 33.57
C GLU A 497 2.75 12.02 32.35
N THR A 498 2.37 13.27 32.50
CA THR A 498 2.44 14.23 31.41
C THR A 498 3.89 14.30 30.93
N GLY A 499 4.14 13.83 29.71
CA GLY A 499 5.46 13.93 29.09
C GLY A 499 5.93 15.38 29.10
N ARG A 500 7.19 15.59 29.50
CA ARG A 500 7.80 16.92 29.52
C ARG A 500 8.09 17.38 28.09
N LYS A 501 7.63 18.58 27.71
CA LYS A 501 7.98 19.21 26.43
C LYS A 501 9.33 19.91 26.58
N PHE A 502 10.31 19.52 25.78
CA PHE A 502 11.65 20.12 25.72
C PHE A 502 11.79 20.92 24.41
N ILE A 503 11.23 22.13 24.39
CA ILE A 503 11.23 23.01 23.21
C ILE A 503 12.18 24.17 23.49
N TYR A 504 13.21 24.35 22.66
CA TYR A 504 14.21 25.42 22.78
C TYR A 504 13.93 26.53 21.75
N ASN A 505 12.80 27.23 21.91
CA ASN A 505 12.34 28.31 21.02
C ASN A 505 12.45 29.71 21.66
N ASP A 506 13.19 29.82 22.76
CA ASP A 506 13.47 31.03 23.54
C ASP A 506 14.86 30.89 24.20
N ASP A 507 15.33 31.87 24.98
CA ASP A 507 16.66 31.91 25.62
C ASP A 507 17.13 30.55 26.17
N PHE A 508 18.27 30.04 25.68
CA PHE A 508 18.89 28.83 26.21
C PHE A 508 20.42 28.90 26.24
N ILE A 509 21.04 28.02 27.03
CA ILE A 509 22.50 27.88 27.11
C ILE A 509 22.88 26.44 26.76
N LEU A 510 23.75 26.30 25.76
CA LEU A 510 24.37 25.04 25.36
C LEU A 510 25.73 24.91 26.06
N TYR A 511 26.01 23.74 26.64
CA TYR A 511 27.34 23.37 27.14
C TYR A 511 27.83 22.10 26.44
N LEU A 512 29.13 22.03 26.12
CA LEU A 512 29.77 20.76 25.77
C LEU A 512 30.83 20.42 26.82
N LYS A 513 30.72 19.22 27.38
CA LYS A 513 31.59 18.69 28.43
C LYS A 513 31.99 17.27 28.04
N GLU A 514 33.25 16.92 28.21
CA GLU A 514 33.65 15.51 28.19
C GLU A 514 33.09 14.82 29.45
N GLU A 515 32.59 13.59 29.33
CA GLU A 515 31.87 12.86 30.39
C GLU A 515 32.60 12.91 31.75
N ASP A 516 33.91 12.64 31.73
CA ASP A 516 34.77 12.53 32.91
C ASP A 516 35.42 13.84 33.38
N LYS A 517 35.07 15.00 32.81
CA LYS A 517 35.67 16.30 33.19
C LYS A 517 34.73 17.13 34.05
N GLU A 518 35.23 17.89 35.01
CA GLU A 518 34.35 18.72 35.85
C GLU A 518 33.78 19.95 35.14
N LYS A 519 34.47 20.49 34.12
CA LYS A 519 34.12 21.75 33.45
C LYS A 519 33.80 21.52 31.97
N PRO A 520 32.80 22.22 31.41
CA PRO A 520 32.57 22.21 29.97
C PRO A 520 33.75 22.87 29.25
N TYR A 521 34.10 22.35 28.08
CA TYR A 521 35.09 22.96 27.18
C TYR A 521 34.45 23.97 26.22
N PHE A 522 33.12 24.02 26.15
CA PHE A 522 32.36 24.98 25.35
C PHE A 522 31.07 25.41 26.05
N ALA A 523 30.71 26.69 25.90
CA ALA A 523 29.43 27.23 26.34
C ALA A 523 28.93 28.27 25.31
N LEU A 524 27.65 28.25 24.98
CA LEU A 524 26.99 29.21 24.07
C LEU A 524 25.64 29.61 24.66
N LYS A 525 25.40 30.92 24.80
CA LYS A 525 24.05 31.47 25.02
C LYS A 525 23.41 31.75 23.67
N VAL A 526 22.17 31.30 23.48
CA VAL A 526 21.33 31.62 22.32
C VAL A 526 20.14 32.40 22.84
N ASP A 527 20.03 33.67 22.46
CA ASP A 527 18.94 34.59 22.86
C ASP A 527 18.39 35.40 21.67
N ASN A 528 18.88 35.12 20.47
CA ASN A 528 18.45 35.75 19.22
C ASN A 528 18.79 34.85 18.02
N THR A 529 18.45 35.30 16.81
CA THR A 529 18.57 34.54 15.57
C THR A 529 19.93 34.59 14.89
N ASP A 530 20.89 35.40 15.35
CA ASP A 530 22.15 35.65 14.64
C ASP A 530 23.04 34.40 14.54
N VAL A 531 22.90 33.47 15.50
CA VAL A 531 23.61 32.18 15.55
C VAL A 531 22.73 31.01 15.10
N LEU A 532 21.53 31.29 14.59
CA LEU A 532 20.56 30.30 14.14
C LEU A 532 20.51 30.24 12.61
N VAL A 533 20.24 29.06 12.06
CA VAL A 533 20.08 28.89 10.61
C VAL A 533 18.67 29.32 10.21
N ALA A 534 18.57 30.20 9.21
CA ALA A 534 17.28 30.64 8.69
C ALA A 534 16.50 29.46 8.07
N GLY A 535 15.19 29.39 8.33
CA GLY A 535 14.31 28.43 7.68
C GLY A 535 14.05 28.81 6.22
N GLU A 536 13.84 27.79 5.37
CA GLU A 536 13.33 28.00 4.02
C GLU A 536 11.85 28.40 4.10
N ASN A 537 11.50 29.56 3.55
CA ASN A 537 10.10 29.95 3.36
C ASN A 537 9.53 29.10 2.20
N ASN A 538 8.70 28.11 2.53
CA ASN A 538 7.85 27.41 1.56
C ASN A 538 6.55 28.16 1.32
#